data_AF-A0A1H9L856-F1
#
_entry.id   AF-A0A1H9L856-F1
#
_cell.length_a   1.000
_cell.length_b   1.000
_cell.length_c   1.000
_cell.angle_alpha   90.00
_cell.angle_beta   90.00
_cell.angle_gamma   90.00
#
_symmetry.space_group_name_H-M   'P 1'
#
loop_
_entity.id
_entity.type
_entity.pdbx_description
1 polymer ?
#
loop_
_entity_poly.entity_id
_entity_poly.type
_entity_poly.pdbx_seq_one_letter_code
_entity_poly.pdbx_strand_id
1 'polypeptide(L)'
;MIPTRIHAVIDWLAVPAVELMGHSRVFSGRVRRLLKGSARAHAVYAAATDYELGAGILPMRAHLGADAAIGVGLIAAGLSLHREPTLVRIMLAGMGMTELLLVSLTDRRRR
;
A
#
# COMPACT_ATOMS: atom_id res chain seq x y z
N MET A 1 -7.15 -9.17 -15.51
CA MET A 1 -6.84 -7.81 -15.04
C MET A 1 -7.83 -7.45 -13.94
N ILE A 2 -7.38 -6.80 -12.87
CA ILE A 2 -8.20 -6.38 -11.74
C ILE A 2 -8.92 -5.08 -12.16
N PRO A 3 -10.27 -5.04 -12.14
CA PRO A 3 -11.01 -3.81 -12.45
C PRO A 3 -10.72 -2.71 -11.43
N THR A 4 -10.74 -1.44 -11.85
CA THR A 4 -10.51 -0.26 -11.01
C THR A 4 -11.37 -0.26 -9.74
N ARG A 5 -12.65 -0.61 -9.85
CA ARG A 5 -13.58 -0.74 -8.70
C ARG A 5 -13.15 -1.80 -7.67
N ILE A 6 -12.53 -2.90 -8.10
CA ILE A 6 -12.06 -3.95 -7.19
C ILE A 6 -10.79 -3.49 -6.49
N HIS A 7 -9.90 -2.80 -7.21
CA HIS A 7 -8.72 -2.19 -6.61
C HIS A 7 -9.11 -1.17 -5.52
N ALA A 8 -10.12 -0.33 -5.80
CA ALA A 8 -10.67 0.61 -4.81
C ALA A 8 -11.12 -0.09 -3.50
N VAL A 9 -11.82 -1.22 -3.62
CA VAL A 9 -12.24 -2.01 -2.45
C VAL A 9 -11.02 -2.53 -1.69
N ILE A 10 -9.99 -3.00 -2.39
CA ILE A 10 -8.76 -3.48 -1.77
C ILE A 10 -8.07 -2.35 -0.99
N ASP A 11 -7.96 -1.15 -1.57
CA ASP A 11 -7.34 0.01 -0.89
C ASP A 11 -8.11 0.39 0.37
N TRP A 12 -9.44 0.48 0.28
CA TRP A 12 -10.30 0.84 1.41
C TRP A 12 -10.26 -0.19 2.54
N LEU A 13 -9.94 -1.45 2.24
CA LEU A 13 -9.70 -2.49 3.26
C LEU A 13 -8.26 -2.47 3.78
N ALA A 14 -7.28 -2.22 2.90
CA ALA A 14 -5.87 -2.22 3.23
C ALA A 14 -5.50 -1.08 4.18
N VAL A 15 -6.00 0.13 3.94
CA VAL A 15 -5.74 1.31 4.78
C VAL A 15 -6.00 1.06 6.27
N PRO A 16 -7.22 0.68 6.70
CA PRO A 16 -7.48 0.43 8.12
C PRO A 16 -6.71 -0.80 8.63
N ALA A 17 -6.54 -1.84 7.82
CA ALA A 17 -5.77 -3.02 8.24
C ALA A 17 -4.30 -2.66 8.57
N VAL A 18 -3.63 -1.90 7.70
CA VAL A 18 -2.24 -1.49 7.89
C VAL A 18 -2.11 -0.45 9.01
N GLU A 19 -3.06 0.50 9.14
CA GLU A 19 -3.08 1.43 10.28
C GLU A 19 -3.23 0.68 11.61
N LEU A 20 -4.10 -0.34 11.68
CA LEU A 20 -4.27 -1.19 12.85
C LEU A 20 -3.00 -2.00 13.17
N MET A 21 -2.33 -2.55 12.16
CA MET A 21 -1.02 -3.19 12.35
C MET A 21 -0.01 -2.20 12.98
N GLY A 22 -0.01 -0.94 12.53
CA GLY A 22 0.80 0.13 13.11
C GLY A 22 0.52 0.41 14.59
N HIS A 23 -0.63 -0.01 15.13
CA HIS A 23 -0.96 0.11 16.56
C HIS A 23 -0.51 -1.08 17.40
N SER A 24 -0.19 -2.22 16.79
CA SER A 24 0.25 -3.43 17.50
C SER A 24 1.57 -3.22 18.25
N ARG A 25 1.66 -3.74 19.49
CA ARG A 25 2.88 -3.74 20.32
C ARG A 25 3.88 -4.83 19.92
N VAL A 26 3.49 -5.74 19.02
CA VAL A 26 4.37 -6.79 18.46
C VAL A 26 5.49 -6.17 17.62
N PHE A 27 5.22 -5.02 16.98
CA PHE A 27 6.20 -4.35 16.12
C PHE A 27 7.01 -3.29 16.87
N SER A 28 8.26 -3.12 16.45
CA SER A 28 9.12 -2.04 16.96
C SER A 28 8.51 -0.67 16.67
N GLY A 29 8.90 0.35 17.45
CA GLY A 29 8.44 1.72 17.23
C GLY A 29 8.77 2.25 15.82
N ARG A 30 9.83 1.74 15.19
CA ARG A 30 10.21 2.10 13.81
C ARG A 30 9.24 1.50 12.80
N VAL A 31 8.96 0.21 12.88
CA VAL A 31 8.02 -0.49 11.98
C VAL A 31 6.61 0.05 12.16
N ARG A 32 6.18 0.33 13.40
CA ARG A 32 4.87 0.98 13.66
C ARG A 32 4.73 2.32 12.96
N ARG A 33 5.76 3.17 13.00
CA ARG A 33 5.75 4.46 12.29
C ARG A 33 5.73 4.28 10.77
N LEU A 34 6.48 3.31 10.26
CA LEU A 34 6.48 2.98 8.83
C LEU A 34 5.07 2.58 8.37
N LEU A 35 4.42 1.63 9.06
CA LEU A 35 3.08 1.15 8.73
C LEU A 35 2.02 2.26 8.82
N LYS A 36 2.04 3.08 9.87
CA LYS A 36 1.13 4.23 9.98
C LYS A 36 1.39 5.27 8.89
N GLY A 37 2.66 5.53 8.59
CA GLY A 37 3.06 6.45 7.53
C GLY A 37 2.55 6.00 6.17
N SER A 38 2.76 4.72 5.83
CA SER A 38 2.29 4.15 4.57
C SER A 38 0.77 4.13 4.51
N ALA A 39 0.08 3.69 5.57
CA ALA A 39 -1.39 3.66 5.60
C ALA A 39 -2.00 5.06 5.42
N ARG A 40 -1.42 6.10 6.03
CA ARG A 40 -1.88 7.49 5.88
C ARG A 40 -1.60 8.03 4.50
N ALA A 41 -0.41 7.78 3.96
CA ALA A 41 -0.09 8.17 2.59
C ALA A 41 -1.07 7.53 1.60
N HIS A 42 -1.31 6.21 1.75
CA HIS A 42 -2.26 5.44 0.96
C HIS A 42 -3.67 6.00 1.07
N ALA A 43 -4.16 6.25 2.29
CA ALA A 43 -5.47 6.85 2.50
C ALA A 43 -5.64 8.19 1.77
N VAL A 44 -4.62 9.06 1.81
CA VAL A 44 -4.68 10.37 1.18
C VAL A 44 -4.78 10.26 -0.34
N TYR A 45 -3.90 9.50 -0.99
CA TYR A 45 -3.97 9.42 -2.44
C TYR A 45 -5.13 8.54 -2.91
N ALA A 46 -5.51 7.49 -2.18
CA ALA A 46 -6.72 6.69 -2.45
C ALA A 46 -7.97 7.58 -2.40
N ALA A 47 -8.15 8.40 -1.36
CA ALA A 47 -9.27 9.34 -1.27
C ALA A 47 -9.27 10.37 -2.41
N ALA A 48 -8.10 10.76 -2.91
CA ALA A 48 -7.98 11.65 -4.06
C ALA A 48 -8.15 10.94 -5.41
N THR A 49 -8.19 9.60 -5.45
CA THR A 49 -8.17 8.81 -6.69
C THR A 49 -9.54 8.70 -7.32
N ASP A 50 -9.56 8.92 -8.63
CA ASP A 50 -10.74 8.70 -9.43
C ASP A 50 -10.85 7.22 -9.83
N TYR A 51 -11.49 6.44 -8.98
CA TYR A 51 -11.75 5.01 -9.19
C TYR A 51 -12.90 4.72 -10.18
N GLU A 52 -13.16 5.62 -11.13
CA GLU A 52 -14.33 5.54 -12.03
C GLU A 52 -15.67 5.88 -11.34
N LEU A 53 -15.60 6.40 -10.10
CA LEU A 53 -16.75 6.91 -9.33
C LEU A 53 -16.87 8.44 -9.38
N GLY A 54 -15.97 9.14 -10.09
CA GLY A 54 -16.20 10.48 -10.61
C GLY A 54 -15.94 11.68 -9.70
N ALA A 55 -15.36 11.49 -8.50
CA ALA A 55 -15.07 12.61 -7.56
C ALA A 55 -13.57 12.83 -7.27
N GLY A 56 -12.69 11.95 -7.74
CA GLY A 56 -11.25 12.06 -7.51
C GLY A 56 -10.56 12.97 -8.53
N ILE A 57 -9.45 13.59 -8.13
CA ILE A 57 -8.60 14.42 -9.01
C ILE A 57 -7.34 13.68 -9.49
N LEU A 58 -7.01 12.56 -8.85
CA LEU A 58 -5.83 11.76 -9.16
C LEU A 58 -6.21 10.63 -10.14
N PRO A 59 -5.59 10.57 -11.33
CA PRO A 59 -5.87 9.50 -12.28
C PRO A 59 -5.31 8.16 -11.78
N MET A 60 -5.97 7.05 -12.14
CA MET A 60 -5.56 5.70 -11.72
C MET A 60 -4.09 5.38 -12.04
N ARG A 61 -3.54 5.90 -13.15
CA ARG A 61 -2.12 5.75 -13.47
C ARG A 61 -1.18 6.37 -12.44
N ALA A 62 -1.56 7.51 -11.86
CA ALA A 62 -0.78 8.16 -10.82
C ALA A 62 -0.94 7.44 -9.48
N HIS A 63 -2.14 6.96 -9.16
CA HIS A 63 -2.39 6.07 -8.00
C HIS A 63 -1.46 4.86 -8.03
N LEU A 64 -1.45 4.11 -9.14
CA LEU A 64 -0.59 2.94 -9.31
C LEU A 64 0.90 3.26 -9.24
N GLY A 65 1.30 4.49 -9.60
CA GLY A 65 2.67 4.97 -9.40
C GLY A 65 3.02 5.16 -7.92
N ALA A 66 2.08 5.67 -7.13
CA ALA A 66 2.23 5.79 -5.68
C ALA A 66 2.32 4.42 -5.00
N ASP A 67 1.43 3.49 -5.35
CA ASP A 67 1.48 2.10 -4.87
C ASP A 67 2.81 1.43 -5.21
N ALA A 68 3.31 1.62 -6.45
CA ALA A 68 4.59 1.06 -6.84
C ALA A 68 5.74 1.62 -5.97
N ALA A 69 5.71 2.91 -5.67
CA ALA A 69 6.71 3.54 -4.81
C ALA A 69 6.64 3.02 -3.37
N ILE A 70 5.44 2.87 -2.80
CA ILE A 70 5.26 2.29 -1.46
C ILE A 70 5.69 0.82 -1.46
N GLY A 71 5.29 0.04 -2.45
CA GLY A 71 5.63 -1.37 -2.56
C GLY A 71 7.15 -1.60 -2.63
N VAL A 72 7.85 -0.84 -3.47
CA VAL A 72 9.33 -0.84 -3.51
C VAL A 72 9.91 -0.41 -2.17
N GLY A 73 9.36 0.64 -1.55
CA GLY A 73 9.78 1.12 -0.24
C GLY A 73 9.66 0.06 0.87
N LEU A 74 8.57 -0.71 0.88
CA LEU A 74 8.34 -1.79 1.84
C LEU A 74 9.28 -2.97 1.61
N ILE A 75 9.56 -3.34 0.35
CA ILE A 75 10.59 -4.33 0.02
C ILE A 75 11.95 -3.86 0.51
N ALA A 76 12.34 -2.62 0.19
CA ALA A 76 13.60 -2.03 0.64
C ALA A 76 13.69 -2.00 2.17
N ALA A 77 12.58 -1.71 2.87
CA ALA A 77 12.51 -1.76 4.33
C ALA A 77 12.75 -3.18 4.87
N GLY A 78 12.09 -4.20 4.31
CA GLY A 78 12.32 -5.60 4.69
C GLY A 78 13.76 -6.05 4.49
N LEU A 79 14.40 -5.59 3.41
CA LEU A 79 15.80 -5.89 3.12
C LEU A 79 16.77 -5.16 4.05
N SER A 80 16.54 -3.88 4.34
CA SER A 80 17.49 -3.00 5.06
C SER A 80 17.33 -2.99 6.59
N LEU A 81 16.17 -3.34 7.13
CA LEU A 81 15.93 -3.35 8.58
C LEU A 81 16.50 -4.60 9.26
N HIS A 82 17.82 -4.83 9.14
CA HIS A 82 18.50 -6.03 9.63
C HIS A 82 18.40 -6.29 11.15
N ARG A 83 18.02 -5.26 11.92
CA ARG A 83 17.80 -5.38 13.39
C ARG A 83 16.40 -5.85 13.76
N GLU A 84 15.48 -5.90 12.80
CA GLU A 84 14.12 -6.42 13.03
C GLU A 84 14.10 -7.95 12.91
N PRO A 85 13.16 -8.64 13.59
CA PRO A 85 12.98 -10.07 13.45
C PRO A 85 12.78 -10.48 11.99
N THR A 86 13.34 -11.63 11.59
CA THR A 86 13.24 -12.16 10.21
C THR A 86 11.80 -12.21 9.71
N LEU A 87 10.85 -12.60 10.55
CA LEU A 87 9.43 -12.64 10.18
C LEU A 87 8.86 -11.26 9.84
N VAL A 88 9.24 -10.21 10.58
CA VAL A 88 8.81 -8.83 10.30
C VAL A 88 9.40 -8.34 8.97
N ARG A 89 10.67 -8.67 8.72
CA ARG A 89 11.35 -8.33 7.46
C ARG A 89 10.70 -9.01 6.26
N ILE A 90 10.39 -10.30 6.38
CA ILE A 90 9.66 -11.07 5.35
C ILE A 90 8.26 -10.49 5.14
N MET A 91 7.55 -10.15 6.23
CA MET A 91 6.23 -9.52 6.14
C MET A 91 6.27 -8.21 5.36
N LEU A 92 7.21 -7.30 5.67
CA LEU A 92 7.36 -6.04 4.95
C LEU A 92 7.66 -6.26 3.46
N ALA A 93 8.58 -7.16 3.15
CA ALA A 93 8.88 -7.51 1.76
C ALA A 93 7.68 -8.15 1.05
N GLY A 94 6.94 -9.02 1.72
CA GLY A 94 5.73 -9.66 1.20
C GLY A 94 4.59 -8.67 0.95
N MET A 95 4.40 -7.70 1.84
CA MET A 95 3.45 -6.60 1.65
C MET A 95 3.81 -5.79 0.40
N GLY A 96 5.06 -5.36 0.29
CA GLY A 96 5.49 -4.60 -0.88
C GLY A 96 5.40 -5.38 -2.18
N MET A 97 5.70 -6.69 -2.17
CA MET A 97 5.51 -7.56 -3.33
C MET A 97 4.03 -7.70 -3.71
N THR A 98 3.14 -7.83 -2.72
CA THR A 98 1.69 -7.90 -2.94
C THR A 98 1.18 -6.63 -3.61
N GLU A 99 1.66 -5.46 -3.18
CA GLU A 99 1.33 -4.17 -3.76
C GLU A 99 1.82 -4.06 -5.22
N LEU A 100 3.05 -4.48 -5.51
CA LEU A 100 3.56 -4.53 -6.89
C LEU A 100 2.79 -5.51 -7.79
N LEU A 101 2.33 -6.63 -7.25
CA LEU A 101 1.46 -7.56 -7.96
C LEU A 101 0.10 -6.92 -8.28
N LEU A 102 -0.51 -6.23 -7.31
CA LEU A 102 -1.74 -5.47 -7.54
C LEU A 102 -1.54 -4.43 -8.63
N VAL A 103 -0.48 -3.62 -8.56
CA VAL A 103 -0.13 -2.63 -9.59
C VAL A 103 0.03 -3.25 -10.99
N SER A 104 0.63 -4.43 -11.06
CA SER A 104 0.89 -5.12 -12.31
C SER A 104 -0.38 -5.71 -12.92
N LEU A 105 -1.33 -6.12 -12.08
CA LEU A 105 -2.54 -6.83 -12.49
C LEU A 105 -3.75 -5.89 -12.68
N THR A 106 -3.72 -4.68 -12.13
CA THR A 106 -4.81 -3.69 -12.23
C THR A 106 -4.93 -3.07 -13.62
N ASP A 107 -6.17 -2.89 -14.07
CA ASP A 107 -6.47 -2.16 -15.30
C ASP A 107 -6.08 -0.69 -15.15
N ARG A 108 -5.42 -0.15 -16.18
CA ARG A 108 -4.86 1.21 -16.17
C ARG A 108 -5.74 2.21 -16.91
N ARG A 109 -6.78 1.73 -17.59
CA ARG A 109 -7.64 2.55 -18.44
C ARG A 109 -9.00 2.71 -17.77
N ARG A 110 -9.53 3.94 -17.80
CA ARG A 110 -10.97 4.15 -17.73
C ARG A 110 -11.59 3.45 -18.94
N ARG A 111 -12.56 2.57 -18.71
CA ARG A 111 -13.46 2.13 -19.78
C ARG A 111 -14.41 3.25 -20.16
#